data_AF-A0A4Y2A359-F1
#
_entry.id   AF-A0A4Y2A359-F1
#
_cell.length_a   1.000
_cell.length_b   1.000
_cell.length_c   1.000
_cell.angle_alpha   90.00
_cell.angle_beta   90.00
_cell.angle_gamma   90.00
#
_symmetry.space_group_name_H-M   'P 1'
#
loop_
_entity.id
_entity.type
_entity.pdbx_description
1 polymer ?
#
loop_
_entity_poly.entity_id
_entity_poly.type
_entity_poly.pdbx_seq_one_letter_code
_entity_poly.pdbx_strand_id
1 'polypeptide(L)'
;MDSFRSAQSAVIQFLRVEEKHASQFYRRLKECLARCIIFRWCQRYEAVRLNITVLASPVQAHVVTNRATISAVHKLIRQNRRITTHEIAVELSISKGTVHHIFHKKLGYGKVCA
;
A
#
# COMPACT_ATOMS: atom_id res chain seq x y z
N MET A 1 34.20 43.79 51.00
CA MET A 1 35.02 42.70 50.40
C MET A 1 34.07 41.77 49.63
N ASP A 2 33.29 42.30 48.69
CA ASP A 2 32.10 41.60 48.16
C ASP A 2 32.12 41.40 46.63
N SER A 3 33.13 41.98 45.97
CA SER A 3 33.33 41.93 44.51
C SER A 3 33.47 40.49 43.98
N PHE A 4 34.21 39.64 44.70
CA PHE A 4 34.45 38.25 44.28
C PHE A 4 33.20 37.36 44.39
N ARG A 5 32.39 37.51 45.45
CA ARG A 5 31.12 36.77 45.61
C ARG A 5 30.07 37.19 44.58
N SER A 6 30.04 38.48 44.25
CA SER A 6 29.15 39.01 43.22
C SER A 6 29.53 38.47 41.83
N ALA A 7 30.83 38.48 41.49
CA ALA A 7 31.33 37.93 40.23
C ALA A 7 31.04 36.43 40.07
N GLN A 8 31.25 35.64 41.12
CA GLN A 8 30.91 34.21 41.10
C GLN A 8 29.41 33.96 40.88
N SER A 9 28.55 34.76 41.50
CA SER A 9 27.10 34.63 41.34
C SER A 9 26.65 34.95 39.92
N ALA A 10 27.26 35.96 39.28
CA ALA A 10 26.97 36.32 37.89
C ALA A 10 27.39 35.21 36.91
N VAL A 11 28.55 34.61 37.11
CA VAL A 11 29.03 33.49 36.28
C VAL A 11 28.11 32.26 36.42
N ILE A 12 27.69 31.93 37.64
CA ILE A 12 26.76 30.80 37.87
C ILE A 12 25.39 31.06 37.22
N GLN A 13 24.88 32.29 37.30
CA GLN A 13 23.62 32.65 36.63
C GLN A 13 23.75 32.59 35.10
N PHE A 14 24.86 33.07 34.55
CA PHE A 14 25.16 33.01 33.13
C PHE A 14 25.16 31.56 32.62
N LEU A 15 25.92 30.68 33.28
CA LEU A 15 26.01 29.26 32.92
C LEU A 15 24.64 28.57 33.01
N ARG A 16 23.82 28.89 34.02
CA ARG A 16 22.46 28.35 34.18
C ARG A 16 21.51 28.82 33.06
N VAL A 17 21.66 30.05 32.58
CA VAL A 17 20.85 30.57 31.47
C VAL A 17 21.24 29.91 30.16
N GLU A 18 22.54 29.74 29.91
CA GLU A 18 23.07 29.08 28.72
C GLU A 18 22.61 27.62 28.63
N GLU A 19 22.63 26.87 29.73
CA GLU A 19 22.11 25.51 29.80
C GLU A 19 20.59 25.42 29.52
N LYS A 20 19.81 26.37 30.05
CA LYS A 20 18.37 26.46 29.76
C LYS A 20 18.10 26.74 28.28
N HIS A 21 18.90 27.59 27.65
CA HIS A 21 18.82 27.84 26.21
C HIS A 21 19.20 26.59 25.40
N ALA A 22 20.26 25.90 25.77
CA ALA A 22 20.69 24.67 25.10
C ALA A 22 19.63 23.56 25.20
N SER A 23 19.03 23.37 26.38
CA SER A 23 17.96 22.39 26.58
C SER A 23 16.67 22.75 25.83
N GLN A 24 16.29 24.03 25.80
CA GLN A 24 15.14 24.50 25.02
C GLN A 24 15.38 24.34 23.50
N PHE A 25 16.58 24.62 23.03
CA PHE A 25 16.99 24.40 21.65
C PHE A 25 16.97 22.91 21.29
N TYR A 26 17.56 22.05 22.12
CA TYR A 26 17.54 20.60 21.92
C TYR A 26 16.11 20.03 21.88
N ARG A 27 15.21 20.51 22.76
CA ARG A 27 13.80 20.11 22.75
C ARG A 27 13.12 20.48 21.42
N ARG A 28 13.30 21.71 20.95
CA ARG A 28 12.75 22.17 19.66
C ARG A 28 13.32 21.37 18.48
N LEU A 29 14.63 21.10 18.50
CA LEU A 29 15.28 20.29 17.47
C LEU A 29 14.68 18.87 17.42
N LYS A 30 14.49 18.24 18.59
CA LYS A 30 13.88 16.90 18.71
C LYS A 30 12.45 16.87 18.19
N GLU A 31 11.63 17.87 18.51
CA GLU A 31 10.26 18.00 18.00
C GLU A 31 10.23 18.22 16.48
N CYS A 32 11.12 19.06 15.94
CA CYS A 32 11.25 19.26 14.50
C CYS A 32 11.66 17.97 13.78
N LEU A 33 12.61 17.20 14.31
CA LEU A 33 13.03 15.92 13.73
C LEU A 33 11.89 14.91 13.72
N ALA A 34 11.12 14.80 14.81
CA ALA A 34 9.94 13.92 14.86
C ALA A 34 8.91 14.30 13.79
N ARG A 35 8.62 15.59 13.63
CA ARG A 35 7.71 16.10 12.58
C ARG A 35 8.24 15.78 11.17
N CYS A 36 9.53 15.98 10.93
CA CYS A 36 10.17 15.66 9.65
C CYS A 36 10.09 14.17 9.31
N ILE A 37 10.25 13.28 10.30
CA ILE A 37 10.13 11.82 10.10
C ILE A 37 8.69 11.45 9.72
N ILE A 38 7.70 11.93 10.47
CA ILE A 38 6.28 11.68 10.19
C ILE A 38 5.91 12.21 8.80
N PHE A 39 6.31 13.43 8.47
CA PHE A 39 6.03 14.04 7.18
C PHE A 39 6.62 13.24 6.00
N ARG A 40 7.88 12.80 6.11
CA ARG A 40 8.51 11.94 5.11
C ARG A 40 7.80 10.59 4.96
N TRP A 41 7.33 10.01 6.07
CA TRP A 41 6.53 8.78 6.06
C TRP A 41 5.20 9.00 5.33
N CYS A 42 4.48 10.07 5.63
CA CYS A 42 3.23 10.42 4.96
C CYS A 42 3.43 10.63 3.45
N GLN A 43 4.48 11.36 3.04
CA GLN A 43 4.78 11.57 1.61
C GLN A 43 5.07 10.26 0.88
N ARG A 44 5.85 9.36 1.49
CA ARG A 44 6.14 8.04 0.89
C ARG A 44 4.88 7.20 0.78
N TYR A 45 4.02 7.19 1.80
CA TYR A 45 2.76 6.48 1.78
C TYR A 45 1.84 7.00 0.65
N GLU A 46 1.68 8.32 0.52
CA GLU A 46 0.88 8.91 -0.56
C GLU A 46 1.48 8.64 -1.94
N ALA A 47 2.80 8.70 -2.11
CA ALA A 47 3.45 8.35 -3.38
C ALA A 47 3.23 6.87 -3.76
N VAL A 48 3.32 5.95 -2.80
CA VAL A 48 3.03 4.52 -3.02
C VAL A 48 1.54 4.31 -3.34
N ARG A 49 0.65 5.01 -2.64
CA ARG A 49 -0.80 4.96 -2.88
C ARG A 49 -1.14 5.45 -4.29
N LEU A 50 -0.59 6.58 -4.70
CA LEU A 50 -0.76 7.14 -6.04
C LEU A 50 -0.23 6.17 -7.12
N ASN A 51 0.93 5.55 -6.89
CA ASN A 51 1.48 4.54 -7.79
C ASN A 51 0.59 3.29 -7.90
N ILE A 52 -0.01 2.82 -6.81
CA ILE A 52 -0.94 1.67 -6.85
C ILE A 52 -2.21 2.04 -7.62
N THR A 53 -2.76 3.24 -7.44
CA THR A 53 -3.94 3.68 -8.21
C THR A 53 -3.64 3.92 -9.69
N VAL A 54 -2.42 4.35 -10.03
CA VAL A 54 -1.97 4.52 -11.42
C VAL A 54 -1.63 3.18 -12.09
N LEU A 55 -1.06 2.23 -11.35
CA LEU A 55 -0.76 0.88 -11.84
C LEU A 55 -2.00 -0.02 -11.89
N ALA A 56 -3.01 0.23 -11.05
CA ALA A 56 -4.36 -0.34 -11.16
C ALA A 56 -5.15 0.21 -12.37
N SER A 57 -4.44 0.64 -13.42
CA SER A 57 -5.02 1.00 -14.70
C SER A 57 -5.76 -0.21 -15.30
N PRO A 58 -6.90 -0.02 -15.99
CA PRO A 58 -7.88 -1.07 -16.31
C PRO A 58 -7.41 -2.13 -17.33
N VAL A 59 -6.15 -2.05 -17.75
CA VAL A 59 -5.62 -2.79 -18.90
C VAL A 59 -5.37 -4.26 -18.58
N GLN A 60 -5.07 -4.62 -17.33
CA GLN A 60 -4.76 -6.03 -17.00
C GLN A 60 -6.01 -6.92 -16.84
N ALA A 61 -7.14 -6.36 -16.40
CA ALA A 61 -8.35 -7.14 -16.13
C ALA A 61 -9.10 -7.52 -17.42
N HIS A 62 -8.92 -6.75 -18.50
CA HIS A 62 -9.68 -6.96 -19.74
C HIS A 62 -8.96 -7.82 -20.78
N VAL A 63 -7.61 -7.86 -20.76
CA VAL A 63 -6.83 -8.56 -21.80
C VAL A 63 -6.87 -10.09 -21.66
N VAL A 64 -7.02 -10.63 -20.45
CA VAL A 64 -7.07 -12.10 -20.22
C VAL A 64 -8.49 -12.69 -20.38
N THR A 65 -9.53 -11.85 -20.39
CA THR A 65 -10.91 -12.26 -20.77
C THR A 65 -11.23 -11.84 -22.20
N ASN A 66 -10.36 -12.20 -23.13
CA ASN A 66 -10.63 -12.00 -24.55
C ASN A 66 -11.91 -12.76 -24.95
N ARG A 67 -12.79 -12.14 -25.75
CA ARG A 67 -14.09 -12.72 -26.16
C ARG A 67 -13.97 -14.12 -26.75
N ALA A 68 -12.81 -14.42 -27.37
CA ALA A 68 -12.46 -15.73 -27.89
C ALA A 68 -12.45 -16.82 -26.80
N THR A 69 -11.87 -16.56 -25.61
CA THR A 69 -11.82 -17.54 -24.52
C THR A 69 -13.19 -17.80 -23.93
N ILE A 70 -14.02 -16.74 -23.78
CA ILE A 70 -15.42 -16.88 -23.34
C ILE A 70 -16.22 -17.74 -24.33
N SER A 71 -16.03 -17.54 -25.64
CA SER A 71 -16.69 -18.34 -26.68
C SER A 71 -16.23 -19.79 -26.67
N ALA A 72 -14.93 -20.05 -26.45
CA ALA A 72 -14.39 -21.40 -26.34
C ALA A 72 -14.98 -22.13 -25.13
N VAL A 73 -15.03 -21.49 -23.95
CA VAL A 73 -15.69 -22.04 -22.76
C VAL A 73 -17.16 -22.38 -23.05
N HIS A 74 -17.90 -21.49 -23.72
CA HIS A 74 -19.30 -21.73 -24.07
C HIS A 74 -19.48 -22.93 -25.01
N LYS A 75 -18.53 -23.16 -25.93
CA LYS A 75 -18.52 -24.34 -26.82
C LYS A 75 -18.28 -25.62 -26.02
N LEU A 76 -17.33 -25.63 -25.09
CA LEU A 76 -17.03 -26.80 -24.25
C LEU A 76 -18.21 -27.20 -23.36
N ILE A 77 -18.89 -26.23 -22.74
CA ILE A 77 -20.10 -26.48 -21.95
C ILE A 77 -21.23 -27.06 -22.83
N ARG A 78 -21.37 -26.61 -24.08
CA ARG A 78 -22.37 -27.15 -25.00
C ARG A 78 -22.08 -28.59 -25.41
N GLN A 79 -20.80 -28.93 -25.58
CA GLN A 79 -20.37 -30.26 -25.98
C GLN A 79 -20.41 -31.26 -24.82
N ASN A 80 -19.99 -30.85 -23.63
CA ASN A 80 -20.01 -31.67 -22.43
C ASN A 80 -20.59 -30.89 -21.25
N ARG A 81 -21.84 -31.19 -20.90
CA ARG A 81 -22.57 -30.51 -19.82
C ARG A 81 -22.06 -30.84 -18.42
N ARG A 82 -21.27 -31.92 -18.25
CA ARG A 82 -20.70 -32.36 -16.97
C ARG A 82 -19.21 -32.04 -16.83
N ILE A 83 -18.67 -31.18 -17.70
CA ILE A 83 -17.25 -30.80 -17.66
C ILE A 83 -16.90 -30.05 -16.37
N THR A 84 -15.75 -30.37 -15.80
CA THR A 84 -15.26 -29.77 -14.56
C THR A 84 -14.50 -28.47 -14.83
N THR A 85 -14.42 -27.61 -13.80
CA THR A 85 -13.63 -26.36 -13.89
C THR A 85 -12.14 -26.64 -14.18
N HIS A 86 -11.62 -27.77 -13.71
CA HIS A 86 -10.23 -28.17 -13.92
C HIS A 86 -9.96 -28.60 -15.36
N GLU A 87 -10.84 -29.41 -15.96
CA GLU A 87 -10.69 -29.84 -17.35
C GLU A 87 -10.67 -28.64 -18.31
N ILE A 88 -11.54 -27.65 -18.10
CA ILE A 88 -11.55 -26.40 -18.87
C ILE A 88 -10.26 -25.60 -18.67
N ALA A 89 -9.75 -25.53 -17.43
CA ALA A 89 -8.52 -24.83 -17.12
C ALA A 89 -7.31 -25.43 -17.85
N VAL A 90 -7.25 -26.77 -17.92
CA VAL A 90 -6.21 -27.50 -18.64
C VAL A 90 -6.38 -27.32 -20.15
N GLU A 91 -7.57 -27.54 -20.69
CA GLU A 91 -7.84 -27.49 -22.14
C GLU A 91 -7.57 -26.12 -22.74
N LEU A 92 -7.94 -25.05 -22.02
CA LEU A 92 -7.72 -23.67 -22.46
C LEU A 92 -6.41 -23.07 -21.94
N SER A 93 -5.61 -23.82 -21.18
CA SER A 93 -4.36 -23.35 -20.55
C SER A 93 -4.54 -22.05 -19.76
N ILE A 94 -5.61 -21.97 -18.96
CA ILE A 94 -5.98 -20.80 -18.16
C ILE A 94 -6.06 -21.16 -16.68
N SER A 95 -5.91 -20.15 -15.81
CA SER A 95 -6.01 -20.39 -14.37
C SER A 95 -7.43 -20.77 -13.94
N LYS A 96 -7.53 -21.62 -12.91
CA LYS A 96 -8.82 -21.99 -12.28
C LYS A 96 -9.62 -20.76 -11.84
N GLY A 97 -8.94 -19.71 -11.35
CA GLY A 97 -9.57 -18.44 -10.96
C GLY A 97 -10.21 -17.71 -12.14
N THR A 98 -9.54 -17.71 -13.31
CA THR A 98 -10.08 -17.12 -14.55
C THR A 98 -11.33 -17.87 -15.01
N VAL A 99 -11.32 -19.20 -14.98
CA VAL A 99 -12.49 -20.03 -15.32
C VAL A 99 -13.66 -19.70 -14.40
N HIS A 100 -13.43 -19.66 -13.09
CA HIS A 100 -14.44 -19.30 -12.10
C HIS A 100 -15.02 -17.89 -12.33
N HIS A 101 -14.16 -16.91 -12.65
CA HIS A 101 -14.60 -15.56 -13.00
C HIS A 101 -15.47 -15.55 -14.27
N ILE A 102 -15.11 -16.31 -15.31
CA ILE A 102 -15.91 -16.42 -16.53
C ILE A 102 -17.30 -17.01 -16.21
N PHE A 103 -17.37 -18.09 -15.43
CA PHE A 103 -18.65 -18.70 -15.05
C PHE A 103 -19.56 -17.73 -14.29
N HIS A 104 -19.06 -17.07 -13.25
CA HIS A 104 -19.89 -16.24 -12.38
C HIS A 104 -20.14 -14.84 -12.91
N LYS A 105 -19.15 -14.19 -13.55
CA LYS A 105 -19.24 -12.78 -13.96
C LYS A 105 -19.57 -12.59 -15.43
N LYS A 106 -19.22 -13.54 -16.31
CA LYS A 106 -19.50 -13.41 -17.76
C LYS A 106 -20.68 -14.26 -18.21
N LEU A 107 -20.80 -15.49 -17.70
CA LEU A 107 -21.85 -16.42 -18.08
C LEU A 107 -23.05 -16.45 -17.10
N GLY A 108 -22.88 -15.91 -15.89
CA GLY A 108 -23.96 -15.79 -14.91
C GLY A 108 -24.38 -17.11 -14.23
N TYR A 109 -23.55 -18.15 -14.26
CA TYR A 109 -23.84 -19.41 -13.59
C TYR A 109 -23.69 -19.26 -12.07
N GLY A 110 -24.78 -19.46 -11.32
CA GLY A 110 -24.82 -19.24 -9.87
C GLY A 110 -24.28 -20.39 -9.02
N LYS A 111 -24.30 -21.63 -9.53
CA LYS A 111 -23.77 -22.82 -8.87
C LYS A 111 -22.98 -23.64 -9.88
N VAL A 112 -21.68 -23.76 -9.65
CA VAL A 112 -20.81 -24.73 -10.32
C VAL A 112 -20.60 -25.86 -9.32
N CYS A 113 -21.04 -27.08 -9.65
CA CYS A 113 -20.78 -28.24 -8.82
C CYS A 113 -19.26 -28.51 -8.84
N ALA A 114 -18.67 -28.67 -7.65
CA ALA A 114 -17.27 -29.00 -7.46
C ALA A 114 -17.05 -30.52 -7.59
#